data_AF-A0AA43DHJ6-F1
#
_entry.id   AF-A0AA43DHJ6-F1
#
_cell.length_a   1.000
_cell.length_b   1.000
_cell.length_c   1.000
_cell.angle_alpha   90.00
_cell.angle_beta   90.00
_cell.angle_gamma   90.00
#
_symmetry.space_group_name_H-M   'P 1'
#
loop_
_entity.id
_entity.type
_entity.pdbx_description
1 polymer ?
#
loop_
_entity_poly.entity_id
_entity_poly.type
_entity_poly.pdbx_seq_one_letter_code
_entity_poly.pdbx_strand_id
1 'polypeptide(L)'
;MLDLTLVQLRRAYDAALEQMASEASLTIGILPGQFIEKLQAGNNLNANPVDDDLPGKLRMTLEQAQTFQRRYQIIDAYQNDATGFSAVALRDRATPNRVVIAVRSTELINDRSRDLGADLQIFTSGFAFDQILSAEDFLEHIRPQLQPGEKIDLVGYSLSGNIV
;
A
#
# COMPACT_ATOMS: atom_id res chain seq x y z
N MET A 1 -20.15 23.40 12.05
CA MET A 1 -20.23 22.71 10.75
C MET A 1 -18.80 22.30 10.42
N LEU A 2 -18.48 21.01 10.36
CA LEU A 2 -17.16 20.58 9.90
C LEU A 2 -17.01 21.07 8.46
N ASP A 3 -15.93 21.78 8.18
CA ASP A 3 -15.62 22.22 6.82
C ASP A 3 -15.43 20.97 5.96
N LEU A 4 -16.40 20.73 5.07
CA LEU A 4 -16.46 19.52 4.24
C LEU A 4 -15.15 19.35 3.44
N THR A 5 -14.49 20.47 3.12
CA THR A 5 -13.23 20.50 2.38
C THR A 5 -12.06 19.95 3.20
N LEU A 6 -11.97 20.26 4.49
CA LEU A 6 -10.88 19.79 5.36
C LEU A 6 -10.96 18.27 5.58
N VAL A 7 -12.18 17.73 5.74
CA VAL A 7 -12.39 16.28 5.88
C VAL A 7 -12.00 15.55 4.60
N GLN A 8 -12.35 16.10 3.43
CA GLN A 8 -11.97 15.52 2.14
C GLN A 8 -10.44 15.57 1.93
N LEU A 9 -9.81 16.69 2.24
CA LEU A 9 -8.35 16.83 2.16
C LEU A 9 -7.64 15.86 3.10
N ARG A 10 -8.14 15.69 4.33
CA ARG A 10 -7.61 14.71 5.28
C ARG A 10 -7.69 13.30 4.74
N ARG A 11 -8.83 12.91 4.14
CA ARG A 11 -8.99 11.58 3.52
C ARG A 11 -8.05 11.36 2.36
N ALA A 12 -7.90 12.35 1.47
CA ALA A 12 -6.97 12.26 0.35
C ALA A 12 -5.51 12.14 0.83
N TYR A 13 -5.15 12.89 1.88
CA TYR A 13 -3.83 12.80 2.51
C TYR A 13 -3.58 11.44 3.16
N ASP A 14 -4.55 10.92 3.91
CA ASP A 14 -4.46 9.60 4.53
C ASP A 14 -4.32 8.50 3.46
N ALA A 15 -5.11 8.56 2.37
CA ALA A 15 -5.01 7.63 1.25
C ALA A 15 -3.64 7.70 0.54
N ALA A 16 -3.05 8.89 0.41
CA ALA A 16 -1.70 9.03 -0.14
C ALA A 16 -0.64 8.35 0.74
N LEU A 17 -0.76 8.46 2.07
CA LEU A 17 0.14 7.76 2.99
C LEU A 17 -0.10 6.24 2.98
N GLU A 18 -1.36 5.80 2.87
CA GLU A 18 -1.72 4.39 2.72
C GLU A 18 -1.12 3.80 1.43
N GLN A 19 -1.17 4.53 0.31
CA GLN A 19 -0.47 4.15 -0.92
C GLN A 19 1.04 4.05 -0.68
N MET A 20 1.70 5.06 -0.11
CA MET A 20 3.14 5.02 0.17
C MET A 20 3.54 3.84 1.07
N ALA A 21 2.67 3.43 1.99
CA ALA A 21 2.91 2.24 2.82
C ALA A 21 2.91 0.94 2.00
N SER A 22 2.09 0.83 0.95
CA SER A 22 2.12 -0.32 0.03
C SER A 22 3.41 -0.39 -0.79
N GLU A 23 4.03 0.77 -1.06
CA GLU A 23 5.31 0.87 -1.78
C GLU A 23 6.52 0.54 -0.88
N ALA A 24 6.37 0.60 0.44
CA ALA A 24 7.46 0.48 1.41
C ALA A 24 7.91 -0.95 1.75
N SER A 25 7.42 -1.96 1.01
CA SER A 25 7.72 -3.40 1.24
C SER A 25 7.63 -3.82 2.73
N LEU A 26 6.52 -3.45 3.37
CA LEU A 26 6.23 -3.79 4.77
C LEU A 26 5.98 -5.29 4.95
N THR A 27 6.30 -5.84 6.13
CA THR A 27 6.07 -7.27 6.44
C THR A 27 5.49 -7.42 7.84
N ILE A 28 4.76 -8.52 8.08
CA ILE A 28 4.29 -8.87 9.42
C ILE A 28 5.49 -9.06 10.36
N GLY A 29 5.33 -8.65 11.63
CA GLY A 29 6.34 -8.85 12.68
C GLY A 29 7.53 -7.91 12.61
N ILE A 30 7.50 -6.93 11.70
CA ILE A 30 8.54 -5.91 11.60
C ILE A 30 8.71 -5.14 12.91
N LEU A 31 9.97 -4.91 13.31
CA LEU A 31 10.27 -4.16 14.53
C LEU A 31 9.89 -2.69 14.35
N PRO A 32 9.49 -1.97 15.43
CA PRO A 32 9.07 -0.58 15.31
C PRO A 32 10.09 0.36 14.64
N GLY A 33 11.38 0.19 14.89
CA GLY A 33 12.42 0.98 14.22
C GLY A 33 12.47 0.72 12.72
N GLN A 34 12.46 -0.55 12.32
CA GLN A 34 12.47 -0.99 10.92
C GLN A 34 11.21 -0.57 10.17
N PHE A 35 10.06 -0.50 10.85
CA PHE A 35 8.81 -0.02 10.27
C PHE A 35 8.94 1.45 9.83
N ILE A 36 9.48 2.30 10.70
CA ILE A 36 9.72 3.71 10.37
C ILE A 36 10.72 3.83 9.23
N GLU A 37 11.85 3.12 9.31
CA GLU A 37 12.89 3.13 8.28
C GLU A 37 12.33 2.74 6.91
N LYS A 38 11.52 1.68 6.83
CA LYS A 38 10.88 1.25 5.58
C LYS A 38 9.94 2.31 5.02
N LEU A 39 9.12 2.95 5.85
CA LEU A 39 8.24 4.02 5.38
C LEU A 39 9.02 5.25 4.87
N GLN A 40 10.19 5.54 5.46
CA GLN A 40 11.07 6.62 5.00
C GLN A 40 11.86 6.25 3.74
N ALA A 41 12.20 4.97 3.56
CA ALA A 41 12.78 4.48 2.32
C ALA A 41 11.73 4.45 1.20
N GLY A 42 10.49 4.07 1.52
CA GLY A 42 9.40 3.96 0.56
C GLY A 42 9.74 2.95 -0.54
N ASN A 43 9.55 3.33 -1.80
CA ASN A 43 9.94 2.53 -2.95
C ASN A 43 11.45 2.41 -3.23
N ASN A 44 12.31 2.80 -2.28
CA ASN A 44 13.75 2.63 -2.40
C ASN A 44 14.21 1.37 -1.66
N LEU A 45 14.05 0.22 -2.31
CA LEU A 45 14.42 -1.08 -1.74
C LEU A 45 15.87 -1.08 -1.22
N ASN A 46 16.02 -1.39 0.08
CA ASN A 46 17.31 -1.46 0.79
C ASN A 46 18.14 -0.17 0.81
N ALA A 47 17.56 0.97 0.47
CA ALA A 47 18.26 2.25 0.54
C ALA A 47 18.30 2.79 1.97
N ASN A 48 19.29 3.63 2.26
CA ASN A 48 19.36 4.35 3.51
C ASN A 48 18.42 5.56 3.46
N PRO A 49 17.40 5.65 4.32
CA PRO A 49 16.36 6.67 4.22
C PRO A 49 16.86 8.12 4.42
N VAL A 50 18.07 8.30 4.97
CA VAL A 50 18.68 9.62 5.17
C VAL A 50 19.59 10.06 4.03
N ASP A 51 19.72 9.27 2.96
CA ASP A 51 20.51 9.67 1.79
C ASP A 51 19.87 10.91 1.11
N ASP A 52 20.74 11.84 0.67
CA ASP A 52 20.34 13.14 0.14
C ASP A 52 19.50 13.04 -1.15
N ASP A 53 19.77 12.04 -1.99
CA ASP A 53 19.01 11.79 -3.22
C ASP A 53 18.70 10.30 -3.40
N LEU A 54 17.47 9.94 -3.05
CA LEU A 54 16.90 8.64 -3.32
C LEU A 54 16.11 8.66 -4.64
N PRO A 55 16.30 7.70 -5.56
CA PRO A 55 15.66 7.72 -6.87
C PRO A 55 14.13 7.58 -6.79
N GLY A 56 13.64 6.75 -5.88
CA GLY A 56 12.23 6.60 -5.54
C GLY A 56 11.70 7.77 -4.71
N LYS A 57 10.56 8.32 -5.11
CA LYS A 57 9.98 9.52 -4.50
C LYS A 57 8.71 9.23 -3.69
N LEU A 58 8.21 7.99 -3.71
CA LEU A 58 7.04 7.57 -2.90
C LEU A 58 7.53 7.14 -1.52
N ARG A 59 7.78 8.13 -0.66
CA ARG A 59 8.35 7.93 0.68
C ARG A 59 7.81 8.95 1.68
N MET A 60 7.83 8.57 2.96
CA MET A 60 7.38 9.43 4.06
C MET A 60 8.54 10.20 4.69
N THR A 61 8.24 11.40 5.19
CA THR A 61 9.11 12.06 6.18
C THR A 61 9.10 11.28 7.51
N LEU A 62 10.07 11.54 8.39
CA LEU A 62 10.11 10.91 9.72
C LEU A 62 8.81 11.16 10.52
N GLU A 63 8.29 12.39 10.50
CA GLU A 63 7.07 12.76 11.22
C GLU A 63 5.85 12.02 10.67
N GLN A 64 5.75 11.89 9.34
CA GLN A 64 4.71 11.11 8.69
C GLN A 64 4.79 9.64 9.06
N ALA A 65 5.97 9.03 8.98
CA ALA A 65 6.17 7.62 9.31
C ALA A 65 5.84 7.32 10.77
N GLN A 66 6.26 8.17 11.71
CA GLN A 66 5.94 8.03 13.12
C GLN A 66 4.43 8.19 13.38
N THR A 67 3.78 9.15 12.72
CA THR A 67 2.32 9.35 12.84
C THR A 67 1.55 8.18 12.25
N PHE A 68 2.00 7.67 11.12
CA PHE A 68 1.43 6.51 10.45
C PHE A 68 1.54 5.26 11.33
N GLN A 69 2.73 4.99 11.88
CA GLN A 69 2.97 3.84 12.78
C GLN A 69 2.07 3.86 14.01
N ARG A 70 1.83 5.04 14.60
CA ARG A 70 0.93 5.16 15.76
C ARG A 70 -0.52 4.83 15.40
N ARG A 71 -0.94 5.18 14.18
CA ARG A 71 -2.33 5.03 13.72
C ARG A 71 -2.62 3.65 13.15
N TYR A 72 -1.75 3.11 12.31
CA TYR A 72 -2.02 1.88 11.57
C TYR A 72 -1.31 0.68 12.16
N GLN A 73 -2.01 -0.45 12.17
CA GLN A 73 -1.44 -1.75 12.47
C GLN A 73 -1.47 -2.62 11.23
N ILE A 74 -0.33 -3.23 10.87
CA ILE A 74 -0.31 -4.25 9.82
C ILE A 74 -1.13 -5.44 10.30
N ILE A 75 -2.14 -5.80 9.51
CA ILE A 75 -2.83 -7.10 9.58
C ILE A 75 -1.98 -8.09 8.80
N ASP A 76 -1.74 -7.76 7.53
CA ASP A 76 -0.97 -8.60 6.63
C ASP A 76 -0.24 -7.76 5.58
N ALA A 77 0.77 -8.33 4.95
CA ALA A 77 1.44 -7.73 3.81
C ALA A 77 1.88 -8.83 2.85
N TYR A 78 1.47 -8.69 1.59
CA TYR A 78 1.81 -9.62 0.53
C TYR A 78 2.86 -8.99 -0.35
N GLN A 79 4.08 -9.53 -0.28
CA GLN A 79 5.21 -9.03 -1.04
C GLN A 79 5.26 -9.74 -2.39
N ASN A 80 4.79 -9.03 -3.42
CA ASN A 80 5.09 -9.26 -4.84
C ASN A 80 5.13 -10.72 -5.30
N ASP A 81 4.02 -11.24 -5.85
CA ASP A 81 3.96 -12.59 -6.40
C ASP A 81 4.42 -12.72 -7.87
N ALA A 82 4.14 -13.87 -8.49
CA ALA A 82 4.47 -14.13 -9.89
C ALA A 82 3.74 -13.21 -10.89
N THR A 83 2.62 -12.58 -10.48
CA THR A 83 1.79 -11.68 -11.29
C THR A 83 2.21 -10.21 -11.16
N GLY A 84 3.12 -9.90 -10.21
CA GLY A 84 3.46 -8.53 -9.85
C GLY A 84 2.56 -7.91 -8.79
N PHE A 85 1.59 -8.67 -8.26
CA PHE A 85 0.67 -8.17 -7.24
C PHE A 85 1.36 -8.04 -5.88
N SER A 86 1.21 -6.87 -5.26
CA SER A 86 1.74 -6.57 -3.93
C SER A 86 0.76 -5.66 -3.19
N ALA A 87 0.51 -5.94 -1.92
CA ALA A 87 -0.45 -5.18 -1.13
C ALA A 87 -0.13 -5.23 0.37
N VAL A 88 -0.66 -4.25 1.10
CA VAL A 88 -0.63 -4.22 2.57
C VAL A 88 -2.03 -4.02 3.12
N ALA A 89 -2.39 -4.81 4.12
CA ALA A 89 -3.62 -4.65 4.89
C ALA A 89 -3.33 -4.00 6.23
N LEU A 90 -4.04 -2.91 6.51
CA LEU A 90 -3.80 -2.02 7.63
C LEU A 90 -5.09 -1.80 8.42
N ARG A 91 -5.06 -2.07 9.73
CA ARG A 91 -6.13 -1.67 10.64
C ARG A 91 -5.92 -0.23 11.09
N ASP A 92 -6.89 0.64 10.85
CA ASP A 92 -6.87 2.04 11.30
C ASP A 92 -7.34 2.12 12.76
N ARG A 93 -6.44 2.48 13.68
CA ARG A 93 -6.75 2.62 15.11
C ARG A 93 -7.38 3.95 15.46
N ALA A 94 -7.38 4.92 14.55
CA ALA A 94 -8.01 6.23 14.75
C ALA A 94 -9.45 6.27 14.23
N THR A 95 -9.79 5.44 13.24
CA THR A 95 -11.14 5.33 12.67
C THR A 95 -11.74 3.97 13.01
N PRO A 96 -12.74 3.89 13.90
CA PRO A 96 -13.33 2.62 14.29
C PRO A 96 -13.83 1.81 13.09
N ASN A 97 -13.61 0.50 13.14
CA ASN A 97 -14.07 -0.46 12.14
C ASN A 97 -13.54 -0.24 10.71
N ARG A 98 -12.40 0.45 10.54
CA ARG A 98 -11.80 0.67 9.22
C ARG A 98 -10.53 -0.16 9.05
N VAL A 99 -10.53 -0.99 8.02
CA VAL A 99 -9.36 -1.66 7.47
C VAL A 99 -9.11 -1.09 6.09
N VAL A 100 -7.84 -0.91 5.76
CA VAL A 100 -7.39 -0.45 4.45
C VAL A 100 -6.62 -1.58 3.79
N ILE A 101 -6.94 -1.87 2.54
CA ILE A 101 -6.06 -2.67 1.67
C ILE A 101 -5.49 -1.70 0.64
N ALA A 102 -4.19 -1.45 0.72
CA ALA A 102 -3.47 -0.61 -0.22
C ALA A 102 -2.66 -1.49 -1.17
N VAL A 103 -2.90 -1.33 -2.48
CA VAL A 103 -2.26 -2.13 -3.53
C VAL A 103 -1.17 -1.29 -4.22
N ARG A 104 0.03 -1.86 -4.29
CA ARG A 104 1.22 -1.20 -4.80
C ARG A 104 1.08 -0.88 -6.30
N SER A 105 1.69 0.23 -6.72
CA SER A 105 1.81 0.60 -8.13
C SER A 105 2.94 -0.17 -8.85
N THR A 106 3.02 -0.02 -10.17
CA THR A 106 4.19 -0.36 -11.00
C THR A 106 5.40 0.52 -10.65
N GLU A 107 6.54 -0.09 -10.32
CA GLU A 107 7.80 0.62 -10.14
C GLU A 107 8.71 0.45 -11.36
N LEU A 108 8.77 1.51 -12.20
CA LEU A 108 9.60 1.58 -13.42
C LEU A 108 11.10 1.32 -13.19
N ILE A 109 11.57 1.43 -11.95
CA ILE A 109 12.99 1.31 -11.56
C ILE A 109 13.33 -0.14 -11.15
N ASN A 110 12.37 -0.92 -10.62
CA ASN A 110 12.65 -2.21 -9.98
C ASN A 110 11.87 -3.42 -10.54
N ASP A 111 10.74 -3.24 -11.26
CA ASP A 111 9.81 -4.37 -11.56
C ASP A 111 9.32 -4.49 -13.02
N ARG A 112 10.01 -3.83 -13.98
CA ARG A 112 9.60 -3.74 -15.40
C ARG A 112 9.17 -5.05 -16.07
N SER A 113 9.78 -6.20 -15.77
CA SER A 113 9.50 -7.44 -16.48
C SER A 113 8.16 -8.08 -16.14
N ARG A 114 7.64 -7.87 -14.93
CA ARG A 114 6.35 -8.41 -14.49
C ARG A 114 5.21 -7.43 -14.73
N ASP A 115 5.49 -6.14 -14.57
CA ASP A 115 4.59 -5.07 -14.99
C ASP A 115 4.26 -5.16 -16.49
N LEU A 116 5.20 -5.60 -17.33
CA LEU A 116 4.95 -5.91 -18.74
C LEU A 116 3.83 -6.96 -18.96
N GLY A 117 3.68 -7.92 -18.04
CA GLY A 117 2.62 -8.93 -18.09
C GLY A 117 1.25 -8.31 -17.84
N ALA A 118 1.13 -7.51 -16.77
CA ALA A 118 -0.10 -6.78 -16.45
C ALA A 118 -0.45 -5.75 -17.54
N ASP A 119 0.53 -4.99 -18.02
CA ASP A 119 0.36 -4.04 -19.12
C ASP A 119 -0.12 -4.73 -20.41
N LEU A 120 0.42 -5.91 -20.71
CA LEU A 120 -0.01 -6.71 -21.86
C LEU A 120 -1.44 -7.23 -21.67
N GLN A 121 -1.81 -7.69 -20.48
CA GLN A 121 -3.19 -8.12 -20.19
C GLN A 121 -4.18 -6.97 -20.30
N ILE A 122 -3.85 -5.79 -19.79
CA ILE A 122 -4.68 -4.58 -19.95
C ILE A 122 -4.79 -4.20 -21.43
N PHE A 123 -3.67 -4.19 -22.16
CA PHE A 123 -3.68 -3.86 -23.58
C PHE A 123 -4.52 -4.84 -24.43
N THR A 124 -4.46 -6.13 -24.12
CA THR A 124 -5.13 -7.18 -24.92
C THR A 124 -6.55 -7.50 -24.48
N SER A 125 -6.86 -7.37 -23.19
CA SER A 125 -8.14 -7.79 -22.61
C SER A 125 -8.89 -6.68 -21.85
N GLY A 126 -8.24 -5.54 -21.63
CA GLY A 126 -8.79 -4.41 -20.85
C GLY A 126 -8.58 -4.52 -19.34
N PHE A 127 -8.13 -5.66 -18.83
CA PHE A 127 -7.98 -5.92 -17.40
C PHE A 127 -6.69 -6.70 -17.08
N ALA A 128 -6.13 -6.49 -15.88
CA ALA A 128 -5.02 -7.28 -15.36
C ALA A 128 -5.54 -8.49 -14.56
N PHE A 129 -6.15 -9.46 -15.25
CA PHE A 129 -6.84 -10.59 -14.61
C PHE A 129 -5.99 -11.38 -13.61
N ASP A 130 -4.69 -11.56 -13.89
CA ASP A 130 -3.81 -12.30 -12.98
C ASP A 130 -3.64 -11.54 -11.65
N GLN A 131 -3.50 -10.22 -11.71
CA GLN A 131 -3.40 -9.39 -10.50
C GLN A 131 -4.73 -9.28 -9.75
N ILE A 132 -5.87 -9.33 -10.47
CA ILE A 132 -7.20 -9.39 -9.87
C ILE A 132 -7.36 -10.70 -9.08
N LEU A 133 -6.96 -11.83 -9.66
CA LEU A 133 -7.00 -13.13 -8.97
C LEU A 133 -6.13 -13.12 -7.72
N SER A 134 -4.90 -12.60 -7.80
CA SER A 134 -4.04 -12.44 -6.63
C SER A 134 -4.62 -11.52 -5.56
N ALA A 135 -5.36 -10.48 -5.96
CA ALA A 135 -6.07 -9.61 -5.01
C ALA A 135 -7.22 -10.35 -4.32
N GLU A 136 -7.94 -11.21 -5.03
CA GLU A 136 -8.97 -12.08 -4.44
C GLU A 136 -8.36 -13.05 -3.43
N ASP A 137 -7.27 -13.74 -3.79
CA ASP A 137 -6.54 -14.64 -2.89
C ASP A 137 -6.07 -13.92 -1.61
N PHE A 138 -5.53 -12.71 -1.77
CA PHE A 138 -5.11 -11.90 -0.61
C PHE A 138 -6.29 -11.49 0.27
N LEU A 139 -7.42 -11.10 -0.33
CA LEU A 139 -8.63 -10.77 0.40
C LEU A 139 -9.19 -11.99 1.17
N GLU A 140 -9.17 -13.18 0.56
CA GLU A 140 -9.56 -14.43 1.23
C GLU A 140 -8.65 -14.74 2.42
N HIS A 141 -7.34 -14.48 2.29
CA HIS A 141 -6.37 -14.65 3.36
C HIS A 141 -6.57 -13.67 4.53
N ILE A 142 -6.96 -12.42 4.24
CA ILE A 142 -7.19 -11.38 5.25
C ILE A 142 -8.54 -11.56 5.96
N ARG A 143 -9.58 -11.99 5.23
CA ARG A 143 -10.96 -12.09 5.75
C ARG A 143 -11.09 -12.74 7.14
N PRO A 144 -10.43 -13.88 7.47
CA PRO A 144 -10.51 -14.47 8.80
C PRO A 144 -9.81 -13.65 9.91
N GLN A 145 -8.98 -12.68 9.55
CA GLN A 145 -8.26 -11.80 10.48
C GLN A 145 -9.01 -10.49 10.79
N LEU A 146 -10.14 -10.25 10.12
CA LEU A 146 -11.01 -9.11 10.35
C LEU A 146 -11.86 -9.30 11.60
N GLN A 147 -12.07 -8.22 12.33
CA GLN A 147 -12.96 -8.18 13.48
C GLN A 147 -14.42 -7.94 13.03
N PRO A 148 -15.41 -8.43 13.78
CA PRO A 148 -16.82 -8.19 13.46
C PRO A 148 -17.13 -6.71 13.28
N GLY A 149 -17.71 -6.35 12.13
CA GLY A 149 -18.09 -4.98 11.81
C GLY A 149 -17.01 -4.14 11.12
N GLU A 150 -15.77 -4.65 11.00
CA GLU A 150 -14.73 -4.00 10.18
C GLU A 150 -15.14 -3.93 8.71
N LYS A 151 -14.86 -2.79 8.07
CA LYS A 151 -15.08 -2.52 6.66
C LYS A 151 -13.75 -2.28 5.97
N ILE A 152 -13.67 -2.73 4.73
CA ILE A 152 -12.46 -2.59 3.91
C ILE A 152 -12.62 -1.37 3.00
N ASP A 153 -11.67 -0.46 3.09
CA ASP A 153 -11.42 0.57 2.10
C ASP A 153 -10.27 0.11 1.20
N LEU A 154 -10.44 0.26 -0.12
CA LEU A 154 -9.41 -0.05 -1.10
C LEU A 154 -8.65 1.23 -1.49
N VAL A 155 -7.33 1.14 -1.56
CA VAL A 155 -6.45 2.23 -2.00
C VAL A 155 -5.54 1.71 -3.11
N GLY A 156 -5.51 2.44 -4.22
CA GLY A 156 -4.66 2.14 -5.36
C GLY A 156 -4.39 3.38 -6.21
N TYR A 157 -3.28 3.37 -6.92
CA TYR A 157 -2.83 4.44 -7.82
C TYR A 157 -2.12 3.82 -9.03
N SER A 158 -2.13 4.51 -10.17
CA SER A 158 -1.50 4.02 -11.40
C SER A 158 -2.07 2.65 -11.82
N LEU A 159 -1.22 1.65 -12.10
CA LEU A 159 -1.63 0.30 -12.50
C LEU A 159 -2.63 -0.32 -11.51
N SER A 160 -2.44 -0.16 -10.20
CA SER A 160 -3.32 -0.77 -9.20
C SER A 160 -4.73 -0.19 -9.19
N GLY A 161 -4.96 0.95 -9.85
CA GLY A 161 -6.30 1.45 -10.14
C GLY A 161 -7.15 0.53 -11.03
N ASN A 162 -6.55 -0.47 -11.70
CA ASN A 162 -7.29 -1.50 -12.44
C ASN A 162 -7.75 -2.67 -11.55
N ILE A 163 -7.35 -2.66 -10.27
CA ILE A 163 -7.64 -3.71 -9.29
C ILE A 163 -8.64 -3.20 -8.23
N VAL A 164 -8.54 -1.92 -7.83
CA VAL A 164 -9.34 -1.31 -6.74
C VAL A 164 -10.64 -0.66 -7.17
#